data_AF-A0A135I583-F1
#
_entry.id   AF-A0A135I583-F1
#
_cell.length_a   1.000
_cell.length_b   1.000
_cell.length_c   1.000
_cell.angle_alpha   90.00
_cell.angle_beta   90.00
_cell.angle_gamma   90.00
#
_symmetry.space_group_name_H-M   'P 1'
#
loop_
_entity.id
_entity.type
_entity.pdbx_description
1 polymer ?
#
loop_
_entity_poly.entity_id
_entity_poly.type
_entity_poly.pdbx_seq_one_letter_code
_entity_poly.pdbx_strand_id
1 'polypeptide(L)'
;MNHGHVENKQKDALYAQLNLDGNALKTLKAMIESGLNSPMSSSAGRLFDAVSAALSVCIHQQSYEGQAAIELEALANRDVTDEELTGYPFAIRSGSPTQLDPTPMWSALLEDLSAGMPATVIAKKFHFGLAEAIKEMVIHLRNTFDISPNVVLSGGVFQNKMLLEQTVLTLKQQGIEVLIHRQIPANDGGLAFGQALIAAAVSLSGNTEKQSLGHNQ
;
A
#
# COMPACT_ATOMS: atom_id res chain seq x y z
N MET A 1 35.99 -6.66 6.89
CA MET A 1 36.02 -6.88 5.43
C MET A 1 35.15 -8.11 5.11
N ASN A 2 33.86 -7.92 4.78
CA ASN A 2 33.00 -8.97 4.17
C ASN A 2 31.55 -8.55 3.86
N HIS A 3 31.09 -7.34 4.19
CA HIS A 3 29.69 -6.92 3.94
C HIS A 3 29.28 -7.05 2.45
N GLY A 4 30.09 -6.56 1.51
CA GLY A 4 29.73 -6.61 0.09
C GLY A 4 29.66 -8.02 -0.54
N HIS A 5 30.24 -9.04 0.09
CA HIS A 5 30.17 -10.42 -0.44
C HIS A 5 28.95 -11.19 0.08
N VAL A 6 28.47 -10.84 1.28
CA VAL A 6 27.23 -11.38 1.86
C VAL A 6 26.00 -10.74 1.21
N GLU A 7 26.02 -9.43 0.99
CA GLU A 7 24.95 -8.69 0.29
C GLU A 7 24.71 -9.21 -1.14
N ASN A 8 25.77 -9.51 -1.89
CA ASN A 8 25.63 -10.06 -3.25
C ASN A 8 25.01 -11.47 -3.25
N LYS A 9 25.38 -12.35 -2.32
CA LYS A 9 24.78 -13.69 -2.22
C LYS A 9 23.30 -13.66 -1.86
N GLN A 10 22.90 -12.77 -0.94
CA GLN A 10 21.51 -12.61 -0.55
C GLN A 10 20.64 -12.06 -1.69
N LYS A 11 21.19 -11.07 -2.42
CA LYS A 11 20.56 -10.52 -3.62
C LYS A 11 20.39 -11.58 -4.73
N ASP A 12 21.41 -12.38 -4.98
CA ASP A 12 21.35 -13.45 -5.97
C ASP A 12 20.33 -14.54 -5.57
N ALA A 13 20.25 -14.88 -4.28
CA ALA A 13 19.25 -15.81 -3.76
C ALA A 13 17.82 -15.27 -3.93
N LEU A 14 17.60 -13.98 -3.66
CA LEU A 14 16.29 -13.33 -3.85
C LEU A 14 15.90 -13.30 -5.34
N TYR A 15 16.84 -13.00 -6.24
CA TYR A 15 16.56 -13.03 -7.68
C TYR A 15 16.26 -14.44 -8.18
N ALA A 16 16.98 -15.45 -7.68
CA ALA A 16 16.69 -16.85 -7.99
C ALA A 16 15.29 -17.25 -7.50
N GLN A 17 14.90 -16.85 -6.28
CA GLN A 17 13.57 -17.07 -5.73
C GLN A 17 12.47 -16.43 -6.59
N LEU A 18 12.71 -15.21 -7.09
CA LEU A 18 11.80 -14.49 -7.98
C LEU A 18 11.84 -15.00 -9.43
N ASN A 19 12.64 -16.02 -9.72
CA ASN A 19 12.87 -16.55 -11.07
C ASN A 19 13.29 -15.47 -12.08
N LEU A 20 14.06 -14.49 -11.61
CA LEU A 20 14.65 -13.44 -12.42
C LEU A 20 16.06 -13.86 -12.84
N ASP A 21 16.16 -14.41 -14.06
CA ASP A 21 17.47 -14.72 -14.62
C ASP A 21 18.28 -13.45 -14.97
N GLY A 22 19.58 -13.62 -15.22
CA GLY A 22 20.49 -12.51 -15.48
C GLY A 22 20.16 -11.69 -16.74
N ASN A 23 19.41 -12.23 -17.70
CA ASN A 23 19.03 -11.52 -18.92
C ASN A 23 17.70 -10.77 -18.72
N ALA A 24 16.69 -11.42 -18.13
CA ALA A 24 15.42 -10.81 -17.77
C ALA A 24 15.63 -9.62 -16.83
N LEU A 25 16.51 -9.75 -15.83
CA LEU A 25 16.83 -8.66 -14.91
C LEU A 25 17.48 -7.46 -15.62
N LYS A 26 18.39 -7.71 -16.58
CA LYS A 26 19.01 -6.64 -17.38
C LYS A 26 17.97 -5.92 -18.23
N THR A 27 17.10 -6.67 -18.89
CA THR A 27 16.02 -6.11 -19.72
C THR A 27 15.06 -5.27 -18.87
N LEU A 28 14.60 -5.78 -17.72
CA LEU A 28 13.72 -5.04 -16.82
C LEU A 28 14.36 -3.74 -16.32
N LYS A 29 15.63 -3.78 -15.91
CA LYS A 29 16.36 -2.55 -15.51
C LYS A 29 16.45 -1.54 -16.63
N ALA A 30 16.81 -1.97 -17.84
CA ALA A 30 16.88 -1.08 -18.99
C ALA A 30 15.49 -0.48 -19.33
N MET A 31 14.42 -1.25 -19.21
CA MET A 31 13.05 -0.77 -19.40
C MET A 31 12.67 0.29 -18.35
N ILE A 32 12.98 0.05 -17.07
CA ILE A 32 12.72 1.00 -15.98
C ILE A 32 13.53 2.29 -16.17
N GLU A 33 14.83 2.18 -16.44
CA GLU A 33 15.74 3.32 -16.61
C GLU A 33 15.39 4.18 -17.84
N SER A 34 14.90 3.55 -18.92
CA SER A 34 14.47 4.25 -20.13
C SER A 34 13.00 4.68 -20.12
N GLY A 35 12.23 4.32 -19.09
CA GLY A 35 10.79 4.55 -19.03
C GLY A 35 9.97 3.75 -20.04
N LEU A 36 10.56 2.76 -20.71
CA LEU A 36 9.89 1.93 -21.71
C LEU A 36 8.94 0.95 -21.04
N ASN A 37 7.62 1.09 -21.26
CA ASN A 37 6.57 0.27 -20.65
C ASN A 37 6.68 0.19 -19.11
N SER A 38 7.18 1.24 -18.47
CA SER A 38 7.38 1.33 -17.03
C SER A 38 6.61 2.52 -16.43
N PRO A 39 5.26 2.50 -16.45
CA PRO A 39 4.47 3.58 -15.87
C PRO A 39 4.69 3.67 -14.35
N MET A 40 4.77 4.89 -13.83
CA MET A 40 4.82 5.12 -12.39
C MET A 40 3.49 4.73 -11.73
N SER A 41 3.56 4.16 -10.52
CA SER A 41 2.38 3.79 -9.73
C SER A 41 2.56 4.13 -8.25
N SER A 42 1.50 4.64 -7.63
CA SER A 42 1.37 4.84 -6.19
C SER A 42 0.36 3.86 -5.56
N SER A 43 0.09 2.74 -6.24
CA SER A 43 -0.91 1.76 -5.81
C SER A 43 -0.45 0.99 -4.56
N ALA A 44 -1.26 1.05 -3.51
CA ALA A 44 -1.07 0.18 -2.34
C ALA A 44 -1.17 -1.31 -2.73
N GLY A 45 -2.05 -1.67 -3.67
CA GLY A 45 -2.15 -3.06 -4.16
C GLY A 45 -0.84 -3.57 -4.76
N ARG A 46 -0.16 -2.74 -5.58
CA ARG A 46 1.17 -3.10 -6.14
C ARG A 46 2.25 -3.24 -5.05
N LEU A 47 2.15 -2.47 -3.96
CA LEU A 47 3.03 -2.66 -2.80
C LEU A 47 2.79 -4.01 -2.11
N PHE A 48 1.53 -4.41 -1.92
CA PHE A 48 1.17 -5.73 -1.40
C PHE A 48 1.67 -6.85 -2.31
N ASP A 49 1.51 -6.72 -3.64
CA ASP A 49 2.00 -7.70 -4.60
C ASP A 49 3.52 -7.89 -4.50
N ALA A 50 4.26 -6.79 -4.36
CA ALA A 50 5.72 -6.83 -4.21
C ALA A 50 6.15 -7.54 -2.91
N VAL A 51 5.49 -7.26 -1.78
CA VAL A 51 5.78 -7.93 -0.50
C VAL A 51 5.44 -9.42 -0.58
N SER A 52 4.29 -9.76 -1.18
CA SER A 52 3.88 -11.14 -1.42
C SER A 52 4.90 -11.91 -2.27
N ALA A 53 5.43 -11.29 -3.34
CA ALA A 53 6.47 -11.90 -4.15
C ALA A 53 7.78 -12.10 -3.37
N ALA A 54 8.19 -11.12 -2.56
CA ALA A 54 9.37 -11.22 -1.70
C ALA A 54 9.26 -12.37 -0.68
N LEU A 55 8.05 -12.67 -0.21
CA LEU A 55 7.76 -13.76 0.73
C LEU A 55 7.44 -15.11 0.07
N SER A 56 7.60 -15.23 -1.25
CA SER A 56 7.25 -16.45 -2.01
C SER A 56 5.77 -16.87 -1.90
N VAL A 57 4.87 -15.92 -1.63
CA VAL A 57 3.43 -16.20 -1.54
C VAL A 57 2.82 -16.28 -2.95
N CYS A 58 2.95 -15.20 -3.72
CA CYS A 58 2.56 -15.14 -5.13
C CYS A 58 3.70 -14.53 -5.95
N ILE A 59 4.39 -15.36 -6.75
CA ILE A 59 5.61 -14.98 -7.48
C ILE A 59 5.47 -14.88 -9.01
N HIS A 60 4.58 -15.67 -9.61
CA HIS A 60 4.54 -15.80 -11.08
C HIS A 60 3.31 -15.18 -11.72
N GLN A 61 2.12 -15.54 -11.22
CA GLN A 61 0.88 -15.12 -11.83
C GLN A 61 -0.22 -15.05 -10.77
N GLN A 62 -1.06 -14.04 -10.91
CA GLN A 62 -2.33 -13.95 -10.20
C GLN A 62 -3.45 -14.48 -11.10
N SER A 63 -4.29 -15.35 -10.55
CA SER A 63 -5.46 -15.93 -11.22
C SER A 63 -6.69 -15.01 -11.14
N TYR A 64 -6.68 -14.09 -10.17
CA TYR A 64 -7.74 -13.09 -9.98
C TYR A 64 -7.16 -11.83 -9.32
N GLU A 65 -7.90 -10.73 -9.43
CA GLU A 65 -7.51 -9.45 -8.87
C GLU A 65 -7.41 -9.50 -7.34
N GLY A 66 -6.29 -9.01 -6.81
CA GLY A 66 -6.05 -8.96 -5.36
C GLY A 66 -5.59 -10.29 -4.73
N GLN A 67 -5.36 -11.35 -5.51
CA GLN A 67 -4.93 -12.65 -4.98
C GLN A 67 -3.72 -12.54 -4.04
N ALA A 68 -2.67 -11.83 -4.44
CA ALA A 68 -1.45 -11.73 -3.62
C ALA A 68 -1.71 -11.00 -2.30
N ALA A 69 -2.53 -9.94 -2.31
CA ALA A 69 -2.89 -9.23 -1.09
C ALA A 69 -3.73 -10.11 -0.14
N ILE A 70 -4.65 -10.90 -0.67
CA ILE A 70 -5.50 -11.84 0.09
C ILE A 70 -4.65 -12.96 0.70
N GLU A 71 -3.76 -13.57 -0.09
CA GLU A 71 -2.90 -14.64 0.41
C GLU A 71 -1.86 -14.13 1.42
N LEU A 72 -1.35 -12.91 1.23
CA LEU A 72 -0.44 -12.27 2.19
C LEU A 72 -1.15 -11.97 3.53
N GLU A 73 -2.42 -11.55 3.49
CA GLU A 73 -3.24 -11.41 4.69
C GLU A 73 -3.49 -12.76 5.37
N ALA A 74 -3.82 -13.79 4.59
CA ALA A 74 -4.02 -15.14 5.12
C ALA A 74 -2.76 -15.67 5.78
N LEU A 75 -1.58 -15.38 5.21
CA LEU A 75 -0.28 -15.72 5.80
C LEU A 75 -0.04 -14.97 7.13
N ALA A 76 -0.30 -13.66 7.16
CA ALA A 76 -0.12 -12.84 8.36
C ALA A 76 -0.99 -13.30 9.55
N ASN A 77 -2.14 -13.93 9.27
CA ASN A 77 -3.07 -14.44 10.28
C ASN A 77 -2.74 -15.85 10.81
N ARG A 78 -1.72 -16.55 10.27
CA ARG A 78 -1.42 -17.94 10.68
C ARG A 78 -0.80 -18.05 12.07
N ASP A 79 -0.06 -17.03 12.52
CA ASP A 79 0.62 -17.04 13.82
C ASP A 79 -0.12 -16.18 14.86
N VAL A 80 -0.48 -16.85 15.96
CA VAL A 80 -1.14 -16.27 17.16
C VAL A 80 -0.08 -16.00 18.24
N THR A 81 1.10 -15.52 17.88
CA THR A 81 2.06 -15.12 18.91
C THR A 81 1.55 -13.86 19.62
N ASP A 82 1.40 -13.97 20.94
CA ASP A 82 0.99 -12.91 21.89
C ASP A 82 2.09 -11.84 22.12
N GLU A 83 3.15 -11.87 21.32
CA GLU A 83 4.24 -10.90 21.41
C GLU A 83 3.80 -9.58 20.77
N GLU A 84 4.07 -8.46 21.46
CA GLU A 84 3.92 -7.12 20.91
C GLU A 84 4.86 -6.95 19.71
N LEU A 85 4.35 -7.23 18.52
CA LEU A 85 5.08 -7.07 17.27
C LEU A 85 5.00 -5.62 16.81
N THR A 86 6.17 -4.98 16.67
CA THR A 86 6.29 -3.66 16.06
C THR A 86 6.27 -3.77 14.53
N GLY A 87 5.42 -2.97 13.89
CA GLY A 87 5.33 -2.86 12.44
C GLY A 87 6.60 -2.27 11.80
N TYR A 88 6.80 -2.49 10.50
CA TYR A 88 7.93 -1.89 9.79
C TYR A 88 7.80 -0.36 9.67
N PRO A 89 8.92 0.38 9.72
CA PRO A 89 8.89 1.83 9.63
C PRO A 89 8.64 2.28 8.18
N PHE A 90 7.81 3.30 8.02
CA PHE A 90 7.69 4.07 6.78
C PHE A 90 8.13 5.50 7.04
N ALA A 91 8.69 6.16 6.03
CA ALA A 91 9.00 7.58 6.12
C ALA A 91 7.85 8.43 5.56
N ILE A 92 7.66 9.62 6.11
CA ILE A 92 6.81 10.65 5.52
C ILE A 92 7.73 11.71 4.91
N ARG A 93 7.65 11.89 3.60
CA ARG A 93 8.37 12.94 2.88
C ARG A 93 7.44 14.12 2.69
N SER A 94 7.67 15.19 3.46
CA SER A 94 6.95 16.45 3.30
C SER A 94 7.22 17.06 1.92
N GLY A 95 6.17 17.55 1.27
CA GLY A 95 6.24 18.12 -0.08
C GLY A 95 4.86 18.43 -0.63
N SER A 96 4.77 18.74 -1.91
CA SER A 96 3.48 18.84 -2.63
C SER A 96 3.52 17.91 -3.84
N PRO A 97 2.95 16.69 -3.76
CA PRO A 97 2.23 16.13 -2.60
C PRO A 97 3.16 15.64 -1.47
N THR A 98 2.66 15.59 -0.24
CA THR A 98 3.27 14.81 0.85
C THR A 98 3.16 13.32 0.51
N GLN A 99 4.24 12.57 0.72
CA GLN A 99 4.34 11.16 0.27
C GLN A 99 4.69 10.23 1.42
N LEU A 100 4.09 9.04 1.40
CA LEU A 100 4.53 7.92 2.21
C LEU A 100 5.61 7.15 1.44
N ASP A 101 6.78 7.02 2.04
CA ASP A 101 7.95 6.39 1.47
C ASP A 101 8.19 5.00 2.07
N PRO A 102 8.07 3.92 1.28
CA PRO A 102 8.27 2.55 1.73
C PRO A 102 9.75 2.14 1.81
N THR A 103 10.71 3.01 1.48
CA THR A 103 12.15 2.67 1.46
C THR A 103 12.64 2.10 2.81
N PRO A 104 12.34 2.71 3.97
CA PRO A 104 12.77 2.15 5.26
C PRO A 104 12.12 0.81 5.58
N MET A 105 10.87 0.62 5.13
CA MET A 105 10.15 -0.64 5.28
C MET A 105 10.85 -1.74 4.50
N TRP A 106 11.22 -1.47 3.24
CA TRP A 106 11.94 -2.44 2.42
C TRP A 106 13.30 -2.82 3.00
N SER A 107 14.06 -1.87 3.52
CA SER A 107 15.33 -2.17 4.19
C SER A 107 15.14 -3.13 5.36
N ALA A 108 14.22 -2.81 6.28
CA ALA A 108 13.97 -3.64 7.45
C ALA A 108 13.37 -5.02 7.10
N LEU A 109 12.50 -5.08 6.09
CA LEU A 109 11.91 -6.32 5.60
C LEU A 109 12.96 -7.24 5.00
N LEU A 110 13.85 -6.71 4.16
CA LEU A 110 14.92 -7.48 3.53
C LEU A 110 15.96 -7.96 4.54
N GLU A 111 16.24 -7.17 5.59
CA GLU A 111 17.06 -7.59 6.73
C GLU A 111 16.44 -8.79 7.45
N ASP A 112 15.16 -8.73 7.81
CA ASP A 112 14.44 -9.84 8.46
C ASP A 112 14.39 -11.09 7.57
N LEU A 113 14.14 -10.92 6.27
CA LEU A 113 14.18 -12.02 5.31
C LEU A 113 15.55 -12.69 5.27
N SER A 114 16.62 -11.88 5.29
CA SER A 114 18.00 -12.35 5.28
C SER A 114 18.41 -13.05 6.58
N ALA A 115 17.79 -12.67 7.69
CA ALA A 115 17.97 -13.28 9.01
C ALA A 115 17.15 -14.57 9.18
N GLY A 116 16.35 -14.97 8.18
CA GLY A 116 15.51 -16.16 8.24
C GLY A 116 14.27 -15.99 9.12
N MET A 117 13.80 -14.75 9.32
CA MET A 117 12.56 -14.48 10.05
C MET A 117 11.38 -15.19 9.36
N PRO A 118 10.44 -15.82 10.11
CA PRO A 118 9.29 -16.47 9.52
C PRO A 118 8.46 -15.50 8.66
N ALA A 119 8.03 -15.96 7.49
CA ALA A 119 7.26 -15.14 6.54
C ALA A 119 5.92 -14.66 7.13
N THR A 120 5.33 -15.43 8.04
CA THR A 120 4.15 -15.06 8.84
C THR A 120 4.39 -13.80 9.67
N VAL A 121 5.54 -13.72 10.36
CA VAL A 121 5.96 -12.55 11.15
C VAL A 121 6.23 -11.35 10.24
N ILE A 122 6.97 -11.54 9.14
CA ILE A 122 7.26 -10.46 8.19
C ILE A 122 5.96 -9.89 7.60
N ALA A 123 5.03 -10.75 7.19
CA ALA A 123 3.74 -10.34 6.66
C ALA A 123 2.95 -9.53 7.69
N LYS A 124 2.92 -9.96 8.95
CA LYS A 124 2.24 -9.23 10.04
C LYS A 124 2.89 -7.87 10.33
N LYS A 125 4.23 -7.81 10.40
CA LYS A 125 4.99 -6.55 10.56
C LYS A 125 4.73 -5.56 9.42
N PHE A 126 4.57 -6.05 8.19
CA PHE A 126 4.20 -5.20 7.05
C PHE A 126 2.81 -4.58 7.22
N HIS A 127 1.79 -5.37 7.55
CA HIS A 127 0.43 -4.85 7.75
C HIS A 127 0.37 -3.83 8.90
N PHE A 128 1.02 -4.14 10.03
CA PHE A 128 1.06 -3.23 11.18
C PHE A 128 1.83 -1.95 10.86
N GLY A 129 2.95 -2.07 10.14
CA GLY A 129 3.76 -0.93 9.72
C GLY A 129 2.99 0.01 8.81
N LEU A 130 2.26 -0.54 7.82
CA LEU A 130 1.44 0.25 6.92
C LEU A 130 0.26 0.92 7.64
N ALA A 131 -0.39 0.23 8.58
CA ALA A 131 -1.46 0.81 9.38
C ALA A 131 -0.96 1.99 10.24
N GLU A 132 0.20 1.84 10.86
CA GLU A 132 0.85 2.89 11.64
C GLU A 132 1.28 4.07 10.76
N ALA A 133 1.83 3.78 9.58
CA ALA A 133 2.21 4.77 8.58
C ALA A 133 1.01 5.61 8.10
N ILE A 134 -0.14 4.97 7.88
CA ILE A 134 -1.39 5.66 7.55
C ILE A 134 -1.80 6.59 8.70
N LYS A 135 -1.74 6.12 9.94
CA LYS A 135 -2.07 6.92 11.13
C LYS A 135 -1.17 8.15 11.23
N GLU A 136 0.15 7.97 11.11
CA GLU A 136 1.12 9.08 11.13
C GLU A 136 0.88 10.08 9.99
N MET A 137 0.55 9.61 8.78
CA MET A 137 0.19 10.47 7.66
C MET A 137 -1.06 11.31 7.97
N VAL A 138 -2.10 10.70 8.53
CA VAL A 138 -3.33 11.41 8.94
C VAL A 138 -3.01 12.49 9.96
N ILE A 139 -2.25 12.16 11.01
CA ILE A 139 -1.85 13.14 12.04
C ILE A 139 -1.07 14.29 11.42
N HIS A 140 -0.09 13.98 10.56
CA HIS A 140 0.70 14.98 9.86
C HIS A 140 -0.17 15.92 9.02
N LEU A 141 -1.10 15.38 8.22
CA LEU A 141 -2.01 16.18 7.39
C LEU A 141 -2.95 17.06 8.23
N ARG A 142 -3.50 16.54 9.34
CA ARG A 142 -4.36 17.32 10.24
C ARG A 142 -3.62 18.45 10.95
N ASN A 143 -2.34 18.26 11.27
CA ASN A 143 -1.51 19.31 11.86
C ASN A 143 -1.07 20.36 10.83
N THR A 144 -1.13 20.04 9.54
CA THR A 144 -0.66 20.89 8.45
C THR A 144 -1.78 21.68 7.78
N PHE A 145 -2.99 21.10 7.71
CA PHE A 145 -4.12 21.66 6.98
C PHE A 145 -5.36 21.80 7.88
N ASP A 146 -6.16 22.83 7.63
CA ASP A 146 -7.47 22.99 8.26
C ASP A 146 -8.51 22.11 7.56
N ILE A 147 -8.58 20.84 7.99
CA ILE A 147 -9.44 19.80 7.39
C ILE A 147 -10.36 19.17 8.44
N SER A 148 -11.41 18.50 7.97
CA SER A 148 -12.34 17.72 8.82
C SER A 148 -11.59 16.82 9.81
N PRO A 149 -12.07 16.71 11.06
CA PRO A 149 -11.48 15.80 12.04
C PRO A 149 -11.72 14.33 11.71
N ASN A 150 -12.68 14.03 10.84
CA ASN A 150 -13.12 12.67 10.53
C ASN A 150 -12.32 12.08 9.37
N VAL A 151 -11.94 10.81 9.48
CA VAL A 151 -11.22 10.06 8.45
C VAL A 151 -12.14 9.05 7.80
N VAL A 152 -12.11 8.97 6.48
CA VAL A 152 -12.84 7.94 5.71
C VAL A 152 -11.83 6.95 5.15
N LEU A 153 -12.03 5.65 5.40
CA LEU A 153 -11.25 4.57 4.78
C LEU A 153 -12.07 3.91 3.67
N SER A 154 -11.53 3.93 2.45
CA SER A 154 -12.19 3.44 1.23
C SER A 154 -11.17 2.91 0.23
N GLY A 155 -11.62 2.17 -0.78
CA GLY A 155 -10.76 1.52 -1.77
C GLY A 155 -10.55 0.04 -1.45
N GLY A 156 -10.31 -0.77 -2.49
CA GLY A 156 -10.20 -2.23 -2.38
C GLY A 156 -9.14 -2.73 -1.40
N VAL A 157 -8.07 -1.96 -1.16
CA VAL A 157 -7.03 -2.34 -0.19
C VAL A 157 -7.56 -2.49 1.24
N PHE A 158 -8.60 -1.73 1.62
CA PHE A 158 -9.25 -1.84 2.93
C PHE A 158 -10.27 -2.98 3.01
N GLN A 159 -10.39 -3.83 1.98
CA GLN A 159 -11.00 -5.15 2.13
C GLN A 159 -10.09 -6.12 2.90
N ASN A 160 -8.79 -5.81 2.99
CA ASN A 160 -7.88 -6.47 3.91
C ASN A 160 -8.28 -6.15 5.35
N LYS A 161 -8.80 -7.15 6.05
CA LYS A 161 -9.37 -7.01 7.39
C LYS A 161 -8.30 -6.63 8.40
N MET A 162 -7.11 -7.26 8.33
CA MET A 162 -6.01 -6.95 9.25
C MET A 162 -5.59 -5.48 9.13
N LEU A 163 -5.39 -4.98 7.92
CA LEU A 163 -5.04 -3.58 7.67
C LEU A 163 -6.16 -2.66 8.17
N LEU A 164 -7.41 -2.94 7.81
CA LEU A 164 -8.55 -2.11 8.19
C LEU A 164 -8.70 -2.03 9.71
N GLU A 165 -8.73 -3.16 10.40
CA GLU A 165 -8.89 -3.21 11.86
C GLU A 165 -7.74 -2.51 12.57
N GLN A 166 -6.50 -2.74 12.13
CA GLN A 166 -5.33 -2.10 12.73
C GLN A 166 -5.34 -0.59 12.50
N THR A 167 -5.64 -0.11 11.29
CA THR A 167 -5.75 1.33 11.00
C THR A 167 -6.87 1.98 11.79
N VAL A 168 -8.04 1.35 11.90
CA VAL A 168 -9.15 1.86 12.70
C VAL A 168 -8.77 1.93 14.18
N LEU A 169 -8.12 0.90 14.71
CA LEU A 169 -7.67 0.83 16.10
C LEU A 169 -6.69 1.97 16.41
N THR A 170 -5.63 2.10 15.62
CA THR A 170 -4.56 3.07 15.87
C THR A 170 -5.04 4.52 15.70
N LEU A 171 -5.93 4.79 14.75
CA LEU A 171 -6.57 6.11 14.60
C LEU A 171 -7.50 6.43 15.78
N LYS A 172 -8.33 5.47 16.22
CA LYS A 172 -9.23 5.68 17.37
C LYS A 172 -8.49 5.95 18.67
N GLN A 173 -7.32 5.33 18.86
CA GLN A 173 -6.44 5.61 20.00
C GLN A 173 -5.95 7.06 20.03
N GLN A 174 -5.92 7.75 18.88
CA GLN A 174 -5.61 9.17 18.75
C GLN A 174 -6.87 10.06 18.85
N GLY A 175 -8.02 9.51 19.23
CA GLY A 175 -9.28 10.22 19.30
C GLY A 175 -9.87 10.59 17.93
N ILE A 176 -9.45 9.89 16.86
CA ILE A 176 -9.92 10.16 15.50
C ILE A 176 -11.16 9.31 15.21
N GLU A 177 -12.24 9.97 14.78
CA GLU A 177 -13.42 9.27 14.28
C GLU A 177 -13.13 8.72 12.87
N VAL A 178 -13.37 7.42 12.69
CA VAL A 178 -13.12 6.71 11.44
C VAL A 178 -14.43 6.18 10.86
N LEU A 179 -14.72 6.58 9.62
CA LEU A 179 -15.84 6.14 8.82
C LEU A 179 -15.38 5.08 7.83
N ILE A 180 -16.13 3.97 7.77
CA ILE A 180 -15.85 2.84 6.88
C ILE A 180 -17.11 2.46 6.11
N HIS A 181 -16.91 1.77 4.99
CA HIS A 181 -17.99 1.17 4.20
C HIS A 181 -18.72 0.07 4.99
N ARG A 182 -20.06 0.03 4.88
CA ARG A 182 -20.91 -1.01 5.51
C ARG A 182 -21.99 -1.56 4.59
N GLN A 183 -22.73 -0.69 3.91
CA GLN A 183 -23.83 -1.08 3.02
C GLN A 183 -23.39 -1.17 1.55
N ILE A 184 -22.31 -0.50 1.21
CA ILE A 184 -21.73 -0.41 -0.14
C ILE A 184 -20.31 -0.95 -0.03
N PRO A 185 -19.80 -1.72 -1.00
CA PRO A 185 -18.44 -2.21 -0.92
C PRO A 185 -17.42 -1.08 -1.07
N ALA A 186 -16.29 -1.20 -0.38
CA ALA A 186 -15.19 -0.25 -0.47
C ALA A 186 -14.44 -0.31 -1.81
N ASN A 187 -14.63 -1.38 -2.59
CA ASN A 187 -14.01 -1.56 -3.90
C ASN A 187 -14.84 -0.92 -5.03
N ASP A 188 -14.45 -1.19 -6.27
CA ASP A 188 -15.02 -0.58 -7.46
C ASP A 188 -16.52 -0.85 -7.65
N GLY A 189 -17.08 -1.87 -6.97
CA GLY A 189 -18.53 -2.08 -6.90
C GLY A 189 -19.30 -0.92 -6.27
N GLY A 190 -18.65 -0.08 -5.45
CA GLY A 190 -19.23 1.11 -4.83
C GLY A 190 -18.99 2.41 -5.60
N LEU A 191 -18.18 2.37 -6.67
CA LEU A 191 -17.67 3.57 -7.33
C LEU A 191 -18.78 4.41 -7.97
N ALA A 192 -19.73 3.76 -8.65
CA ALA A 192 -20.85 4.43 -9.32
C ALA A 192 -21.73 5.21 -8.33
N PHE A 193 -21.90 4.70 -7.11
CA PHE A 193 -22.64 5.40 -6.07
C PHE A 193 -21.92 6.68 -5.60
N GLY A 194 -20.60 6.58 -5.38
CA GLY A 194 -19.77 7.75 -5.04
C GLY A 194 -19.82 8.83 -6.12
N GLN A 195 -19.75 8.42 -7.41
CA GLN A 195 -19.87 9.33 -8.55
C GLN A 195 -21.24 10.04 -8.57
N ALA A 196 -22.34 9.32 -8.35
CA ALA A 196 -23.68 9.89 -8.31
C ALA A 196 -23.85 10.91 -7.17
N LEU A 197 -23.32 10.61 -5.98
CA LEU A 197 -23.36 11.54 -4.84
C LEU A 197 -22.54 12.81 -5.08
N ILE A 198 -21.34 12.68 -5.67
CA ILE A 198 -20.52 13.84 -6.03
C ILE A 198 -21.26 14.71 -7.05
N ALA A 199 -21.83 14.11 -8.10
CA ALA A 199 -22.59 14.83 -9.12
C ALA A 199 -23.80 15.57 -8.50
N ALA A 200 -24.54 14.91 -7.60
CA ALA A 200 -25.65 15.52 -6.88
C ALA A 200 -25.18 16.69 -5.99
N ALA A 201 -24.10 16.52 -5.23
CA ALA A 201 -23.55 17.57 -4.37
C ALA A 201 -23.05 18.79 -5.16
N VAL A 202 -22.38 18.57 -6.30
CA VAL A 202 -21.95 19.65 -7.20
C VAL A 202 -23.16 20.38 -7.78
N SER A 203 -24.20 19.63 -8.19
CA SER A 203 -25.42 20.24 -8.72
C SER A 203 -26.19 21.06 -7.67
N LEU A 204 -26.21 20.60 -6.41
CA LEU A 204 -26.91 21.28 -5.31
C LEU A 204 -26.14 22.48 -4.77
N SER A 205 -24.81 22.49 -4.84
CA SER A 205 -23.97 23.60 -4.37
C SER A 205 -23.91 24.79 -5.34
N GLY A 206 -24.52 24.68 -6.52
CA GLY A 206 -24.52 25.76 -7.52
C GLY A 206 -23.19 25.94 -8.26
N ASN A 207 -22.21 25.05 -8.05
CA ASN A 207 -20.88 25.10 -8.67
C ASN A 207 -20.82 24.56 -10.11
N THR A 208 -21.97 24.35 -10.75
CA THR A 208 -22.04 24.12 -12.20
C THR A 208 -21.89 25.46 -12.92
N GLU A 209 -20.65 25.94 -13.11
CA GLU A 209 -20.40 26.88 -14.21
C GLU A 209 -20.79 26.19 -15.51
N LYS A 210 -21.79 26.74 -16.19
CA LYS A 210 -22.09 26.39 -17.59
C LYS A 210 -20.84 26.68 -18.40
N GLN A 211 -20.08 25.66 -18.78
CA GLN A 211 -19.23 25.76 -19.97
C GLN A 211 -20.17 26.00 -21.15
N SER A 212 -20.39 27.28 -21.48
CA SER A 212 -20.96 27.66 -22.76
C SER A 212 -20.00 27.14 -23.82
N LEU A 213 -20.40 26.08 -24.50
CA LEU A 213 -19.86 25.70 -25.80
C LEU A 213 -20.10 26.91 -26.73
N GLY A 214 -19.13 27.81 -26.79
CA GLY A 214 -19.05 28.85 -27.79
C GLY A 214 -18.84 28.18 -29.14
N HIS A 215 -19.93 27.76 -29.78
CA HIS A 215 -19.98 27.67 -31.24
C HIS A 215 -19.93 29.10 -31.76
N ASN A 216 -18.73 29.52 -32.17
CA ASN A 216 -18.58 30.61 -33.13
C ASN A 216 -17.94 30.03 -34.39
N GLN A 217 -18.82 29.85 -35.37
CA GLN A 217 -18.65 29.91 -36.84
C GLN A 217 -17.53 29.07 -37.48
#